data_AF-A0AAD4EGC9-F1
#
_entry.id   AF-A0AAD4EGC9-F1
#
_cell.length_a   1.000
_cell.length_b   1.000
_cell.length_c   1.000
_cell.angle_alpha   90.00
_cell.angle_beta   90.00
_cell.angle_gamma   90.00
#
_symmetry.space_group_name_H-M   'P 1'
#
loop_
_entity.id
_entity.type
_entity.pdbx_description
1 polymer ?
#
loop_
_entity_poly.entity_id
_entity_poly.type
_entity_poly.pdbx_seq_one_letter_code
_entity_poly.pdbx_strand_id
1 'polypeptide(L)'
;MDYLTLIKQIQVGVKNDHYRLGEEIEEHQDEIASEKDKEMVEDPEVVIASKGDEEIEYREKTAGKVVNMTEEDPEVIASEGEEEIQERPKKIAPKMSKKARARRARMLRRFGAIPGVPVGATWMSRKDCYDAGIHRHPQAGIQGSKMLGACSIVVSGEYDDDKDFGDTILYVGSGGGLHNNGWPKNPGPQVSDQEWTGWGNQALLQSHFTGKPVRVVRSSKFVSKFAPLVGYRYDGLYTVTHVQLFPMTIDMSLY
;
A
#
# COMPACT_ATOMS: atom_id res chain seq x y z
N MET A 1 -5.10 -37.01 17.05
CA MET A 1 -5.27 -36.19 15.83
C MET A 1 -4.70 -34.84 16.17
N ASP A 2 -3.42 -34.63 15.88
CA ASP A 2 -2.79 -33.34 16.09
C ASP A 2 -3.37 -32.38 15.05
N TYR A 3 -4.19 -31.43 15.51
CA TYR A 3 -4.58 -30.29 14.71
C TYR A 3 -3.32 -29.42 14.56
N LEU A 4 -2.47 -29.77 13.60
CA LEU A 4 -1.60 -28.80 12.96
C LEU A 4 -2.53 -27.72 12.43
N THR A 5 -2.67 -26.64 13.21
CA THR A 5 -3.37 -25.43 12.76
C THR A 5 -2.64 -25.03 11.49
N LEU A 6 -3.29 -25.19 10.32
CA LEU A 6 -2.65 -24.84 9.04
C LEU A 6 -2.23 -23.36 9.12
N ILE A 7 -0.92 -23.13 9.19
CA ILE A 7 -0.37 -21.79 9.33
C ILE A 7 -0.42 -21.13 7.97
N LYS A 8 -1.33 -20.16 7.85
CA LYS A 8 -1.41 -19.27 6.70
C LYS A 8 -0.27 -18.26 6.76
N GLN A 9 0.56 -18.23 5.73
CA GLN A 9 1.83 -17.50 5.73
C GLN A 9 2.03 -16.65 4.47
N ILE A 10 2.72 -15.53 4.67
CA ILE A 10 3.20 -14.64 3.62
C ILE A 10 4.72 -14.67 3.66
N GLN A 11 5.34 -14.93 2.51
CA GLN A 11 6.77 -14.74 2.27
C GLN A 11 6.94 -13.49 1.41
N VAL A 12 7.74 -12.54 1.86
CA VAL A 12 7.87 -11.24 1.21
C VAL A 12 9.22 -11.14 0.50
N GLY A 13 9.18 -10.85 -0.79
CA GLY A 13 10.37 -10.54 -1.60
C GLY A 13 10.42 -9.06 -1.94
N VAL A 14 11.58 -8.41 -1.78
CA VAL A 14 11.83 -7.04 -2.24
C VAL A 14 12.92 -7.09 -3.31
N LYS A 15 12.61 -6.61 -4.52
CA LYS A 15 13.53 -6.73 -5.67
C LYS A 15 14.65 -5.68 -5.63
N ASN A 16 15.92 -6.06 -5.67
CA ASN A 16 17.07 -5.17 -5.63
C ASN A 16 18.29 -5.81 -6.33
N ASP A 17 18.82 -5.16 -7.38
CA ASP A 17 19.97 -5.61 -8.17
C ASP A 17 21.32 -5.35 -7.48
N HIS A 18 21.36 -4.43 -6.52
CA HIS A 18 22.55 -4.15 -5.73
C HIS A 18 22.73 -5.10 -4.53
N TYR A 19 21.97 -6.20 -4.48
CA TYR A 19 22.11 -7.24 -3.48
C TYR A 19 23.54 -7.84 -3.49
N ARG A 20 24.26 -7.62 -2.39
CA ARG A 20 25.48 -8.38 -2.06
C ARG A 20 25.07 -9.56 -1.18
N LEU A 21 25.37 -10.77 -1.64
CA LEU A 21 25.08 -12.02 -0.91
C LEU A 21 25.70 -11.92 0.52
N GLY A 22 24.86 -11.79 1.56
CA GLY A 22 25.32 -11.73 2.96
C GLY A 22 24.97 -10.47 3.76
N GLU A 23 24.28 -9.48 3.19
CA GLU A 23 23.67 -8.40 3.99
C GLU A 23 22.30 -8.87 4.51
N GLU A 24 22.30 -9.53 5.67
CA GLU A 24 21.07 -9.91 6.38
C GLU A 24 20.39 -8.67 6.98
N ILE A 25 19.07 -8.74 7.18
CA ILE A 25 18.20 -7.67 7.70
C ILE A 25 18.46 -7.49 9.22
N GLU A 26 19.73 -7.37 9.63
CA GLU A 26 20.16 -7.27 11.02
C GLU A 26 20.07 -5.84 11.56
N GLU A 27 20.36 -4.80 10.76
CA GLU A 27 20.33 -3.40 11.23
C GLU A 27 18.95 -2.93 11.74
N HIS A 28 17.86 -3.55 11.29
CA HIS A 28 16.51 -3.14 11.71
C HIS A 28 16.07 -3.75 13.05
N GLN A 29 16.77 -4.76 13.58
CA GLN A 29 16.38 -5.38 14.84
C GLN A 29 16.69 -4.48 16.06
N ASP A 30 17.81 -3.75 16.01
CA ASP A 30 18.29 -2.91 17.12
C ASP A 30 17.46 -1.63 17.30
N GLU A 31 17.03 -0.99 16.20
CA GLU A 31 16.13 0.17 16.27
C GLU A 31 14.76 -0.22 16.85
N ILE A 32 14.21 -1.37 16.45
CA ILE A 32 12.91 -1.87 16.92
C ILE A 32 12.95 -2.24 18.41
N ALA A 33 14.04 -2.84 18.89
CA ALA A 33 14.20 -3.18 20.30
C ALA A 33 14.22 -1.91 21.18
N SER A 34 14.90 -0.85 20.72
CA SER A 34 14.99 0.43 21.44
C SER A 34 13.66 1.22 21.50
N GLU A 35 12.73 0.95 20.56
CA GLU A 35 11.40 1.58 20.53
C GLU A 35 10.34 0.77 21.30
N LYS A 36 10.47 -0.56 21.39
CA LYS A 36 9.60 -1.42 22.22
C LYS A 36 9.60 -1.01 23.69
N ASP A 37 10.76 -0.61 24.22
CA ASP A 37 10.89 -0.19 25.63
C ASP A 37 10.27 1.18 25.90
N LYS A 38 10.01 2.00 24.87
CA LYS A 38 9.29 3.28 25.01
C LYS A 38 7.77 3.11 25.05
N GLU A 39 7.23 1.96 24.63
CA GLU A 39 5.78 1.72 24.54
C GLU A 39 5.23 0.88 25.73
N MET A 40 6.09 0.28 26.55
CA MET A 40 5.69 -0.48 27.77
C MET A 40 5.21 0.39 28.94
N VAL A 41 5.12 1.73 28.79
CA VAL A 41 4.72 2.66 29.87
C VAL A 41 3.43 3.45 29.57
N GLU A 42 2.85 3.39 28.37
CA GLU A 42 1.55 4.04 28.13
C GLU A 42 0.60 3.15 27.33
N ASP A 43 -0.34 2.52 28.04
CA ASP A 43 -1.66 2.22 27.48
C ASP A 43 -2.44 3.54 27.41
N PRO A 44 -2.68 4.15 26.23
CA PRO A 44 -3.24 5.48 26.19
C PRO A 44 -4.76 5.39 26.28
N GLU A 45 -5.27 5.37 27.51
CA GLU A 45 -6.41 6.23 27.80
C GLU A 45 -6.02 7.65 27.37
N VAL A 46 -6.73 8.17 26.37
CA VAL A 46 -6.40 9.38 25.63
C VAL A 46 -6.30 10.59 26.58
N VAL A 47 -5.08 10.96 26.97
CA VAL A 47 -4.80 12.26 27.58
C VAL A 47 -4.75 13.31 26.46
N ILE A 48 -5.73 14.20 26.47
CA ILE A 48 -5.87 15.28 25.50
C ILE A 48 -4.93 16.42 25.92
N ALA A 49 -3.70 16.43 25.42
CA ALA A 49 -2.80 17.58 25.55
C ALA A 49 -2.91 18.46 24.30
N SER A 50 -3.48 19.65 24.47
CA SER A 50 -3.50 20.73 23.50
C SER A 50 -2.12 21.40 23.41
N LYS A 51 -1.48 21.37 22.24
CA LYS A 51 -0.43 22.34 21.89
C LYS A 51 -0.36 22.57 20.38
N GLY A 52 -0.50 23.84 20.03
CA GLY A 52 0.07 24.53 18.86
C GLY A 52 -0.22 23.98 17.48
N ASP A 53 -1.08 24.68 16.73
CA ASP A 53 -1.20 24.54 15.29
C ASP A 53 0.12 24.99 14.62
N GLU A 54 0.82 24.07 13.96
CA GLU A 54 1.79 24.42 12.92
C GLU A 54 1.25 23.98 11.55
N GLU A 55 1.14 24.98 10.69
CA GLU A 55 0.53 25.00 9.37
C GLU A 55 1.49 24.35 8.35
N ILE A 56 1.08 23.23 7.73
CA ILE A 56 1.79 22.68 6.57
C ILE A 56 0.99 23.04 5.31
N GLU A 57 1.44 24.10 4.65
CA GLU A 57 0.92 24.59 3.37
C GLU A 57 1.32 23.63 2.23
N TYR A 58 0.35 22.89 1.68
CA TYR A 58 0.53 22.16 0.42
C TYR A 58 0.39 23.14 -0.75
N ARG A 59 1.52 23.59 -1.30
CA ARG A 59 1.56 24.45 -2.49
C ARG A 59 1.41 23.61 -3.76
N GLU A 60 0.24 23.68 -4.41
CA GLU A 60 0.06 23.14 -5.76
C GLU A 60 0.97 23.91 -6.73
N LYS A 61 2.04 23.29 -7.23
CA LYS A 61 2.81 23.85 -8.34
C LYS A 61 2.08 23.51 -9.64
N THR A 62 1.29 24.46 -10.14
CA THR A 62 0.89 24.50 -11.55
C THR A 62 2.16 24.61 -12.41
N ALA A 63 2.39 23.60 -13.25
CA ALA A 63 3.46 23.61 -14.24
C ALA A 63 3.18 24.71 -15.28
N GLY A 64 3.80 25.87 -15.10
CA GLY A 64 3.89 26.90 -16.13
C GLY A 64 4.80 26.39 -17.24
N LYS A 65 4.20 26.18 -18.42
CA LYS A 65 4.89 25.91 -19.68
C LYS A 65 5.79 27.12 -20.00
N VAL A 66 7.11 26.92 -19.98
CA VAL A 66 8.08 27.91 -20.45
C VAL A 66 8.15 27.78 -21.97
N VAL A 67 7.71 28.80 -22.70
CA VAL A 67 7.97 28.96 -24.13
C VAL A 67 8.68 30.29 -24.32
N ASN A 68 9.90 30.24 -24.84
CA ASN A 68 10.72 31.41 -25.16
C ASN A 68 10.12 32.15 -26.36
N MET A 69 10.14 33.48 -26.30
CA MET A 69 9.75 34.38 -27.38
C MET A 69 10.93 34.68 -28.31
N THR A 70 10.72 34.57 -29.62
CA THR A 70 11.35 35.42 -30.65
C THR A 70 10.32 35.68 -31.76
N GLU A 71 10.22 36.93 -32.17
CA GLU A 71 9.21 37.58 -33.01
C GLU A 71 9.38 37.28 -34.52
N GLU A 72 8.27 37.23 -35.27
CA GLU A 72 8.03 37.84 -36.61
C GLU A 72 6.61 37.47 -37.12
N ASP A 73 5.84 38.49 -37.54
CA ASP A 73 4.42 38.56 -37.99
C ASP A 73 4.21 38.19 -39.50
N PRO A 74 2.99 38.20 -40.13
CA PRO A 74 1.59 38.08 -39.67
C PRO A 74 0.63 37.24 -40.60
N GLU A 75 -0.69 37.28 -40.29
CA GLU A 75 -1.90 37.05 -41.12
C GLU A 75 -2.33 35.60 -41.49
N VAL A 76 -3.47 35.12 -40.95
CA VAL A 76 -4.71 34.74 -41.71
C VAL A 76 -5.94 34.73 -40.77
N ILE A 77 -7.03 35.34 -41.24
CA ILE A 77 -8.35 35.54 -40.64
C ILE A 77 -9.20 34.26 -40.63
N ALA A 78 -9.86 33.91 -39.52
CA ALA A 78 -11.24 33.37 -39.51
C ALA A 78 -11.78 33.24 -38.07
N SER A 79 -13.06 33.62 -37.91
CA SER A 79 -13.88 33.73 -36.71
C SER A 79 -13.92 32.53 -35.75
N GLU A 80 -13.64 32.77 -34.47
CA GLU A 80 -14.02 31.88 -33.37
C GLU A 80 -15.15 32.53 -32.56
N GLY A 81 -16.25 31.80 -32.38
CA GLY A 81 -17.32 32.17 -31.47
C GLY A 81 -16.84 32.02 -30.03
N GLU A 82 -17.18 33.00 -29.20
CA GLU A 82 -16.93 32.97 -27.77
C GLU A 82 -17.78 31.86 -27.11
N GLU A 83 -17.21 30.65 -26.93
CA GLU A 83 -17.79 29.69 -25.98
C GLU A 83 -17.33 30.06 -24.56
N GLU A 84 -18.27 30.64 -23.82
CA GLU A 84 -18.17 30.95 -22.40
C GLU A 84 -17.85 29.68 -21.58
N ILE A 85 -16.61 29.55 -21.11
CA ILE A 85 -16.20 28.49 -20.20
C ILE A 85 -16.89 28.73 -18.84
N GLN A 86 -18.03 28.09 -18.63
CA GLN A 86 -18.67 28.07 -17.30
C GLN A 86 -17.76 27.33 -16.31
N GLU A 87 -17.09 28.08 -15.43
CA GLU A 87 -16.32 27.52 -14.32
C GLU A 87 -17.22 26.64 -13.44
N ARG A 88 -16.94 25.33 -13.42
CA ARG A 88 -17.61 24.42 -12.48
C ARG A 88 -17.14 24.75 -11.06
N PRO A 89 -18.03 25.05 -10.11
CA PRO A 89 -17.62 25.36 -8.74
C PRO A 89 -16.88 24.18 -8.13
N LYS A 90 -15.65 24.41 -7.64
CA LYS A 90 -14.89 23.44 -6.86
C LYS A 90 -15.66 23.14 -5.58
N LYS A 91 -16.35 21.99 -5.52
CA LYS A 91 -17.02 21.53 -4.29
C LYS A 91 -15.96 21.27 -3.22
N ILE A 92 -15.80 22.20 -2.28
CA ILE A 92 -14.92 22.02 -1.12
C ILE A 92 -15.57 20.98 -0.23
N ALA A 93 -14.96 19.79 -0.15
CA ALA A 93 -15.44 18.72 0.72
C ALA A 93 -15.40 19.19 2.19
N PRO A 94 -16.46 18.93 2.99
CA PRO A 94 -16.50 19.38 4.38
C PRO A 94 -15.36 18.77 5.21
N LYS A 95 -14.71 19.60 6.04
CA LYS A 95 -13.64 19.15 6.94
C LYS A 95 -14.21 18.16 7.98
N MET A 96 -13.61 16.97 8.09
CA MET A 96 -14.03 15.95 9.06
C MET A 96 -13.79 16.40 10.52
N SER A 97 -14.69 16.04 11.44
CA SER A 97 -14.50 16.31 12.87
C SER A 97 -13.29 15.56 13.46
N LYS A 98 -12.67 16.10 14.51
CA LYS A 98 -11.55 15.45 15.23
C LYS A 98 -11.90 14.01 15.65
N LYS A 99 -13.12 13.79 16.15
CA LYS A 99 -13.65 12.47 16.54
C LYS A 99 -13.75 11.51 15.34
N ALA A 100 -14.24 12.00 14.19
CA ALA A 100 -14.32 11.19 12.97
C ALA A 100 -12.91 10.83 12.45
N ARG A 101 -11.96 11.76 12.52
CA ARG A 101 -10.56 11.54 12.11
C ARG A 101 -9.86 10.48 12.97
N ALA A 102 -10.02 10.55 14.30
CA ALA A 102 -9.48 9.56 15.22
C ALA A 102 -10.10 8.16 15.01
N ARG A 103 -11.42 8.09 14.82
CA ARG A 103 -12.11 6.83 14.49
C ARG A 103 -11.59 6.22 13.19
N ARG A 104 -11.41 7.05 12.15
CA ARG A 104 -10.86 6.64 10.85
C ARG A 104 -9.42 6.13 11.00
N ALA A 105 -8.56 6.84 11.73
CA ALA A 105 -7.17 6.42 11.99
C ALA A 105 -7.11 5.07 12.70
N ARG A 106 -7.94 4.85 13.72
CA ARG A 106 -8.05 3.58 14.44
C ARG A 106 -8.47 2.43 13.52
N MET A 107 -9.41 2.71 12.60
CA MET A 107 -9.88 1.70 11.65
C MET A 107 -8.86 1.39 10.55
N LEU A 108 -8.05 2.37 10.14
CA LEU A 108 -6.95 2.20 9.19
C LEU A 108 -5.79 1.36 9.74
N ARG A 109 -5.62 1.31 11.06
CA ARG A 109 -4.52 0.61 11.73
C ARG A 109 -4.97 -0.61 12.55
N ARG A 110 -6.20 -1.07 12.35
CA ARG A 110 -6.74 -2.25 13.05
C ARG A 110 -6.09 -3.51 12.52
N PHE A 111 -5.48 -4.30 13.40
CA PHE A 111 -5.02 -5.65 13.12
C PHE A 111 -6.13 -6.69 13.35
N GLY A 112 -5.97 -7.86 12.73
CA GLY A 112 -6.93 -8.97 12.88
C GLY A 112 -8.21 -8.80 12.05
N ALA A 113 -9.21 -9.63 12.37
CA ALA A 113 -10.49 -9.68 11.67
C ALA A 113 -11.31 -8.39 11.87
N ILE A 114 -12.14 -8.07 10.87
CA ILE A 114 -13.10 -6.97 10.96
C ILE A 114 -14.42 -7.52 11.51
N PRO A 115 -14.98 -6.98 12.61
CA PRO A 115 -16.26 -7.43 13.14
C PRO A 115 -17.36 -7.37 12.06
N GLY A 116 -18.10 -8.47 11.91
CA GLY A 116 -19.17 -8.60 10.91
C GLY A 116 -18.70 -8.93 9.48
N VAL A 117 -17.41 -9.12 9.26
CA VAL A 117 -16.86 -9.51 7.94
C VAL A 117 -16.25 -10.92 8.03
N PRO A 118 -16.98 -11.97 7.66
CA PRO A 118 -16.48 -13.34 7.73
C PRO A 118 -15.46 -13.63 6.62
N VAL A 119 -14.60 -14.62 6.85
CA VAL A 119 -13.76 -15.19 5.78
C VAL A 119 -14.67 -15.71 4.67
N GLY A 120 -14.30 -15.44 3.42
CA GLY A 120 -15.10 -15.72 2.23
C GLY A 120 -15.99 -14.55 1.79
N ALA A 121 -16.10 -13.47 2.57
CA ALA A 121 -16.83 -12.27 2.15
C ALA A 121 -16.23 -11.69 0.85
N THR A 122 -17.10 -11.26 -0.06
CA THR A 122 -16.71 -10.79 -1.40
C THR A 122 -17.16 -9.35 -1.68
N TRP A 123 -16.40 -8.67 -2.55
CA TRP A 123 -16.67 -7.31 -2.99
C TRP A 123 -16.40 -7.16 -4.48
N MET A 124 -17.12 -6.27 -5.15
CA MET A 124 -16.96 -6.06 -6.59
C MET A 124 -15.81 -5.11 -6.91
N SER A 125 -15.47 -4.20 -6.00
CA SER A 125 -14.46 -3.17 -6.21
C SER A 125 -13.57 -2.91 -5.00
N ARG A 126 -12.41 -2.29 -5.25
CA ARG A 126 -11.52 -1.76 -4.19
C ARG A 126 -12.22 -0.73 -3.31
N LYS A 127 -13.20 0.00 -3.85
CA LYS A 127 -14.01 0.95 -3.08
C LYS A 127 -14.90 0.22 -2.08
N ASP A 128 -15.50 -0.89 -2.48
CA ASP A 128 -16.35 -1.68 -1.58
C ASP A 128 -15.50 -2.34 -0.47
N CYS A 129 -14.29 -2.80 -0.79
CA CYS A 129 -13.31 -3.25 0.21
C CYS A 129 -12.94 -2.12 1.19
N TYR A 130 -12.78 -0.90 0.69
CA TYR A 130 -12.50 0.28 1.50
C TYR A 130 -13.66 0.58 2.46
N ASP A 131 -14.89 0.61 1.94
CA ASP A 131 -16.09 0.95 2.70
C ASP A 131 -16.37 -0.11 3.78
N ALA A 132 -16.21 -1.39 3.45
CA ALA A 132 -16.28 -2.51 4.39
C ALA A 132 -15.16 -2.49 5.44
N GLY A 133 -14.08 -1.74 5.19
CA GLY A 133 -12.94 -1.61 6.07
C GLY A 133 -11.98 -2.79 6.07
N ILE A 134 -12.13 -3.75 5.16
CA ILE A 134 -11.24 -4.91 5.03
C ILE A 134 -9.86 -4.49 4.48
N HIS A 135 -9.85 -3.55 3.53
CA HIS A 135 -8.65 -2.91 2.97
C HIS A 135 -8.98 -1.48 2.53
N ARG A 136 -8.51 -0.51 3.30
CA ARG A 136 -8.78 0.93 3.24
C ARG A 136 -7.72 1.73 2.47
N HIS A 137 -6.88 1.08 1.67
CA HIS A 137 -6.12 1.77 0.64
C HIS A 137 -6.81 1.54 -0.73
N PRO A 138 -7.25 2.58 -1.45
CA PRO A 138 -7.98 2.39 -2.72
C PRO A 138 -7.14 1.80 -3.85
N GLN A 139 -5.83 2.08 -3.86
CA GLN A 139 -4.89 1.67 -4.92
C GLN A 139 -3.80 0.73 -4.39
N ALA A 140 -2.99 1.15 -3.42
CA ALA A 140 -1.87 0.35 -2.92
C ALA A 140 -2.29 -1.06 -2.44
N GLY A 141 -1.50 -2.07 -2.79
CA GLY A 141 -1.70 -3.45 -2.37
C GLY A 141 -1.52 -3.65 -0.87
N ILE A 142 -0.66 -2.87 -0.21
CA ILE A 142 -0.33 -2.99 1.21
C ILE A 142 -1.03 -1.88 2.01
N GLN A 143 -1.57 -2.19 3.18
CA GLN A 143 -2.05 -1.23 4.17
C GLN A 143 -1.43 -1.51 5.53
N GLY A 144 -0.81 -0.50 6.13
CA GLY A 144 -0.19 -0.65 7.45
C GLY A 144 0.34 0.64 8.06
N SER A 145 1.31 0.47 8.94
CA SER A 145 2.15 1.51 9.49
C SER A 145 3.57 0.98 9.55
N LYS A 146 4.56 1.79 9.15
CA LYS A 146 5.98 1.45 9.26
C LYS A 146 6.36 0.96 10.66
N MET A 147 5.82 1.61 11.70
CA MET A 147 6.10 1.28 13.10
C MET A 147 5.30 0.10 13.64
N LEU A 148 4.04 -0.07 13.22
CA LEU A 148 3.14 -1.05 13.85
C LEU A 148 3.03 -2.37 13.09
N GLY A 149 3.31 -2.38 11.79
CA GLY A 149 3.08 -3.51 10.90
C GLY A 149 2.04 -3.25 9.81
N ALA A 150 2.03 -4.14 8.82
CA ALA A 150 0.99 -4.30 7.82
C ALA A 150 -0.24 -4.99 8.45
N CYS A 151 -1.42 -4.43 8.21
CA CYS A 151 -2.68 -4.96 8.72
C CYS A 151 -3.55 -5.63 7.64
N SER A 152 -3.33 -5.30 6.36
CA SER A 152 -3.94 -6.00 5.23
C SER A 152 -3.12 -5.88 3.95
N ILE A 153 -3.23 -6.89 3.09
CA ILE A 153 -2.73 -6.90 1.73
C ILE A 153 -3.81 -7.30 0.73
N VAL A 154 -3.66 -6.84 -0.51
CA VAL A 154 -4.43 -7.28 -1.67
C VAL A 154 -3.51 -8.06 -2.59
N VAL A 155 -3.89 -9.29 -2.92
CA VAL A 155 -3.15 -10.15 -3.83
C VAL A 155 -3.83 -10.09 -5.20
N SER A 156 -3.22 -9.34 -6.12
CA SER A 156 -3.75 -9.06 -7.45
C SER A 156 -2.91 -9.58 -8.61
N GLY A 157 -1.73 -10.17 -8.35
CA GLY A 157 -0.80 -10.59 -9.40
C GLY A 157 -0.29 -9.39 -10.18
N GLU A 158 0.00 -8.30 -9.47
CA GLU A 158 0.51 -7.06 -10.05
C GLU A 158 2.00 -7.16 -10.40
N TYR A 159 2.68 -8.15 -9.83
CA TYR A 159 4.07 -8.47 -10.09
C TYR A 159 4.18 -9.89 -10.65
N ASP A 160 4.98 -10.07 -11.71
CA ASP A 160 5.15 -11.37 -12.39
C ASP A 160 5.67 -12.48 -11.45
N ASP A 161 6.39 -12.08 -10.40
CA ASP A 161 6.96 -12.99 -9.41
C ASP A 161 6.01 -13.28 -8.24
N ASP A 162 4.83 -12.66 -8.16
CA ASP A 162 3.83 -13.08 -7.19
C ASP A 162 3.47 -14.55 -7.42
N LYS A 163 3.49 -15.38 -6.36
CA LYS A 163 3.03 -16.78 -6.40
C LYS A 163 2.02 -17.03 -5.30
N ASP A 164 0.94 -17.71 -5.63
CA ASP A 164 -0.14 -18.03 -4.69
C ASP A 164 -0.34 -19.53 -4.60
N PHE A 165 0.01 -20.08 -3.44
CA PHE A 165 -0.14 -21.49 -3.08
C PHE A 165 -1.29 -21.71 -2.07
N GLY A 166 -2.18 -20.73 -1.92
CA GLY A 166 -3.35 -20.82 -1.03
C GLY A 166 -3.00 -20.44 0.40
N ASP A 167 -2.47 -21.37 1.18
CA ASP A 167 -2.06 -21.07 2.56
C ASP A 167 -0.67 -20.43 2.63
N THR A 168 0.12 -20.52 1.56
CA THR A 168 1.38 -19.79 1.40
C THR A 168 1.26 -18.83 0.23
N ILE A 169 1.69 -17.58 0.43
CA ILE A 169 1.72 -16.55 -0.60
C ILE A 169 3.14 -16.00 -0.67
N LEU A 170 3.77 -16.06 -1.84
CA LEU A 170 4.96 -15.28 -2.14
C LEU A 170 4.48 -13.94 -2.70
N TYR A 171 4.71 -12.89 -1.93
CA TYR A 171 4.21 -11.55 -2.18
C TYR A 171 5.37 -10.61 -2.46
N VAL A 172 5.37 -9.97 -3.63
CA VAL A 172 6.41 -9.00 -4.00
C VAL A 172 6.09 -7.64 -3.37
N GLY A 173 7.11 -7.02 -2.80
CA GLY A 173 7.05 -5.67 -2.26
C GLY A 173 6.63 -4.63 -3.29
N SER A 174 6.19 -3.48 -2.81
CA SER A 174 5.86 -2.34 -3.66
C SER A 174 7.10 -1.52 -4.02
N GLY A 175 7.08 -0.84 -5.17
CA GLY A 175 8.11 0.13 -5.57
C GLY A 175 8.90 -0.28 -6.81
N GLY A 176 9.78 0.62 -7.25
CA GLY A 176 10.70 0.46 -8.37
C GLY A 176 10.10 0.17 -9.76
N GLY A 177 8.79 0.40 -9.94
CA GLY A 177 8.16 0.43 -11.27
C GLY A 177 8.25 1.81 -11.94
N LEU A 178 8.17 1.85 -13.27
CA LEU A 178 8.11 3.11 -14.03
C LEU A 178 6.85 3.89 -13.63
N HIS A 179 7.05 5.07 -13.03
CA HIS A 179 5.98 6.04 -12.80
C HIS A 179 6.17 7.21 -13.78
N ASN A 180 5.61 7.11 -14.97
CA ASN A 180 5.71 8.17 -15.98
C ASN A 180 4.93 9.41 -15.51
N ASN A 181 5.63 10.38 -14.90
CA ASN A 181 5.28 11.81 -14.78
C ASN A 181 3.87 12.15 -14.26
N GLY A 182 3.21 11.21 -13.60
CA GLY A 182 1.84 11.32 -13.14
C GLY A 182 1.41 9.97 -12.57
N TRP A 183 0.79 10.01 -11.39
CA TRP A 183 0.24 8.88 -10.65
C TRP A 183 -0.25 7.75 -11.56
N PRO A 184 0.38 6.57 -11.56
CA PRO A 184 -0.03 5.52 -12.47
C PRO A 184 -1.26 4.79 -11.93
N LYS A 185 -2.10 4.31 -12.85
CA LYS A 185 -3.28 3.50 -12.56
C LYS A 185 -2.94 2.03 -12.25
N ASN A 186 -1.73 1.57 -12.56
CA ASN A 186 -1.19 0.22 -12.32
C ASN A 186 0.34 0.29 -12.10
N PRO A 187 0.97 -0.63 -11.36
CA PRO A 187 2.43 -0.75 -11.36
C PRO A 187 2.91 -1.05 -12.78
N GLY A 188 3.78 -0.19 -13.32
CA GLY A 188 4.48 -0.46 -14.58
C GLY A 188 5.55 -1.54 -14.42
N PRO A 189 6.23 -1.94 -15.50
CA PRO A 189 7.37 -2.86 -15.39
C PRO A 189 8.39 -2.34 -14.38
N GLN A 190 9.01 -3.27 -13.66
CA GLN A 190 10.08 -2.97 -12.72
C GLN A 190 11.27 -2.39 -13.50
N VAL A 191 11.75 -1.21 -13.09
CA VAL A 191 12.86 -0.49 -13.75
C VAL A 191 13.92 0.02 -12.80
N SER A 192 13.70 -0.11 -11.50
CA SER A 192 14.67 0.25 -10.47
C SER A 192 14.51 -0.65 -9.27
N ASP A 193 15.46 -0.59 -8.35
CA ASP A 193 15.39 -1.33 -7.11
C ASP A 193 14.19 -0.91 -6.25
N GLN A 194 13.68 -1.90 -5.53
CA GLN A 194 12.81 -1.73 -4.38
C GLN A 194 13.66 -1.68 -3.11
N GLU A 195 13.12 -1.01 -2.10
CA GLU A 195 13.78 -0.85 -0.81
C GLU A 195 12.86 -1.28 0.32
N TRP A 196 13.44 -1.85 1.38
CA TRP A 196 12.71 -2.13 2.62
C TRP A 196 12.23 -0.86 3.32
N THR A 197 12.90 0.27 3.10
CA THR A 197 12.55 1.60 3.64
C THR A 197 11.23 2.14 3.05
N GLY A 198 10.76 1.58 1.93
CA GLY A 198 9.48 1.90 1.30
C GLY A 198 8.31 1.64 2.26
N TRP A 199 7.31 2.53 2.27
CA TRP A 199 6.24 2.49 3.29
C TRP A 199 5.53 1.15 3.44
N GLY A 200 5.17 0.50 2.33
CA GLY A 200 4.52 -0.81 2.36
C GLY A 200 5.47 -1.93 2.78
N ASN A 201 6.70 -1.91 2.26
CA ASN A 201 7.70 -2.94 2.50
C ASN A 201 8.16 -2.93 3.97
N GLN A 202 8.40 -1.74 4.52
CA GLN A 202 8.74 -1.57 5.93
C GLN A 202 7.61 -2.04 6.84
N ALA A 203 6.34 -1.81 6.47
CA ALA A 203 5.21 -2.30 7.25
C ALA A 203 5.12 -3.84 7.21
N LEU A 204 5.40 -4.48 6.07
CA LEU A 204 5.47 -5.95 5.98
C LEU A 204 6.63 -6.52 6.80
N LEU A 205 7.80 -5.90 6.72
CA LEU A 205 8.97 -6.25 7.53
C LEU A 205 8.67 -6.12 9.03
N GLN A 206 7.99 -5.05 9.44
CA GLN A 206 7.55 -4.89 10.82
C GLN A 206 6.54 -5.97 11.23
N SER A 207 5.64 -6.41 10.33
CA SER A 207 4.74 -7.54 10.62
C SER A 207 5.49 -8.87 10.75
N HIS A 208 6.62 -9.06 10.06
CA HIS A 208 7.49 -10.21 10.24
C HIS A 208 8.04 -10.26 11.68
N PHE A 209 8.62 -9.16 12.15
CA PHE A 209 9.18 -9.08 13.51
C PHE A 209 8.13 -9.12 14.62
N THR A 210 6.95 -8.54 14.38
CA THR A 210 5.89 -8.49 15.41
C THR A 210 4.97 -9.70 15.41
N GLY A 211 4.98 -10.53 14.36
CA GLY A 211 4.06 -11.65 14.18
C GLY A 211 2.58 -11.24 14.07
N LYS A 212 2.29 -9.94 13.86
CA LYS A 212 0.92 -9.45 13.83
C LYS A 212 0.16 -9.98 12.61
N PRO A 213 -1.13 -10.31 12.77
CA PRO A 213 -1.91 -10.90 11.69
C PRO A 213 -2.21 -9.88 10.58
N VAL A 214 -2.02 -10.32 9.35
CA VAL A 214 -2.29 -9.58 8.10
C VAL A 214 -3.55 -10.16 7.46
N ARG A 215 -4.56 -9.33 7.19
CA ARG A 215 -5.72 -9.76 6.39
C ARG A 215 -5.32 -9.89 4.93
N VAL A 216 -5.69 -10.99 4.29
CA VAL A 216 -5.46 -11.21 2.85
C VAL A 216 -6.75 -11.06 2.08
N VAL A 217 -6.73 -10.20 1.06
CA VAL A 217 -7.83 -10.05 0.09
C VAL A 217 -7.33 -10.49 -1.28
N ARG A 218 -7.85 -11.59 -1.81
CA ARG A 218 -7.52 -12.05 -3.18
C ARG A 218 -8.39 -11.34 -4.21
N SER A 219 -7.80 -10.99 -5.34
CA SER A 219 -8.47 -10.36 -6.49
C SER A 219 -8.62 -11.37 -7.62
N SER A 220 -9.75 -11.33 -8.34
CA SER A 220 -9.98 -12.15 -9.55
C SER A 220 -9.06 -11.80 -10.71
N LYS A 221 -8.29 -10.70 -10.59
CA LYS A 221 -7.26 -10.31 -11.57
C LYS A 221 -6.03 -11.22 -11.53
N PHE A 222 -5.77 -11.87 -10.40
CA PHE A 222 -4.62 -12.75 -10.31
C PHE A 222 -4.93 -14.10 -10.96
N VAL A 223 -4.09 -14.54 -11.89
CA VAL A 223 -4.17 -15.87 -12.50
C VAL A 223 -3.68 -16.91 -11.49
N SER A 224 -4.55 -17.28 -10.55
CA SER A 224 -4.30 -18.25 -9.47
C SER A 224 -5.56 -19.11 -9.27
N LYS A 225 -5.38 -20.41 -9.00
CA LYS A 225 -6.52 -21.31 -8.67
C LYS A 225 -7.23 -20.93 -7.37
N PHE A 226 -6.61 -20.10 -6.55
CA PHE A 226 -7.16 -19.63 -5.28
C PHE A 226 -7.85 -18.27 -5.40
N ALA A 227 -7.62 -17.54 -6.49
CA ALA A 227 -8.31 -16.28 -6.75
C ALA A 227 -9.83 -16.51 -6.87
N PRO A 228 -10.67 -15.54 -6.44
CA PRO A 228 -12.09 -15.62 -6.69
C PRO A 228 -12.39 -15.50 -8.19
N LEU A 229 -13.52 -16.05 -8.64
CA LEU A 229 -13.96 -15.93 -10.03
C LEU A 229 -14.24 -14.46 -10.42
N VAL A 230 -14.74 -13.67 -9.47
CA VAL A 230 -15.11 -12.26 -9.69
C VAL A 230 -14.72 -11.43 -8.47
N GLY A 231 -14.23 -10.23 -8.73
CA GLY A 231 -14.03 -9.19 -7.71
C GLY A 231 -12.93 -9.53 -6.72
N TYR A 232 -13.23 -9.33 -5.44
CA TYR A 232 -12.31 -9.47 -4.32
C TYR A 232 -12.90 -10.38 -3.26
N ARG A 233 -12.08 -11.21 -2.59
CA ARG A 233 -12.52 -12.10 -1.51
C ARG A 233 -11.56 -12.02 -0.32
N TYR A 234 -12.10 -11.90 0.89
CA TYR A 234 -11.32 -11.95 2.12
C TYR A 234 -11.01 -13.39 2.51
N ASP A 235 -9.74 -13.78 2.52
CA ASP A 235 -9.31 -15.16 2.70
C ASP A 235 -8.69 -15.45 4.08
N GLY A 236 -8.91 -14.52 5.02
CA GLY A 236 -8.55 -14.69 6.42
C GLY A 236 -7.25 -14.01 6.80
N LEU A 237 -6.73 -14.41 7.95
CA LEU A 237 -5.52 -13.87 8.55
C LEU A 237 -4.33 -14.75 8.20
N TYR A 238 -3.23 -14.09 7.85
CA TYR A 238 -1.94 -14.68 7.52
C TYR A 238 -0.87 -14.03 8.40
N THR A 239 0.26 -14.70 8.56
CA THR A 239 1.45 -14.17 9.25
C THR A 239 2.61 -14.02 8.28
N VAL A 240 3.39 -12.95 8.39
CA VAL A 240 4.61 -12.80 7.58
C VAL A 240 5.71 -13.66 8.20
N THR A 241 6.10 -14.75 7.55
CA THR A 241 7.04 -15.73 8.11
C THR A 241 8.46 -15.56 7.59
N HIS A 242 8.64 -15.01 6.38
CA HIS A 242 9.95 -14.83 5.77
C HIS A 242 9.98 -13.51 5.00
N VAL A 243 11.15 -12.86 4.99
CA VAL A 243 11.46 -11.62 4.28
C VAL A 243 12.83 -11.77 3.62
N GLN A 244 12.98 -11.34 2.37
CA GLN A 244 14.25 -11.51 1.64
C GLN A 244 14.38 -10.53 0.47
N LEU A 245 15.63 -10.26 0.09
CA LEU A 245 15.96 -9.50 -1.12
C LEU A 245 16.13 -10.44 -2.33
N PHE A 246 15.36 -10.11 -3.36
CA PHE A 246 15.35 -10.58 -4.75
C PHE A 246 16.29 -9.91 -5.76
N PRO A 247 17.28 -10.50 -6.46
CA PRO A 247 17.77 -9.83 -7.67
C PRO A 247 16.64 -9.69 -8.70
N MET A 248 16.57 -8.59 -9.48
CA MET A 248 15.47 -8.35 -10.42
C MET A 248 15.40 -9.41 -11.52
N THR A 249 16.54 -10.01 -11.86
CA THR A 249 16.68 -11.03 -12.91
C THR A 249 16.85 -12.42 -12.30
N ILE A 250 15.77 -13.06 -11.85
CA ILE A 250 15.76 -14.52 -11.75
C ILE A 250 14.70 -15.06 -12.71
N ASP A 251 15.15 -15.83 -13.69
CA ASP A 251 14.31 -16.80 -14.37
C ASP A 251 13.94 -17.90 -13.36
N MET A 252 12.71 -17.82 -12.85
CA MET A 252 12.16 -18.74 -11.85
C MET A 252 11.81 -20.12 -12.44
N SER A 253 12.20 -20.45 -13.68
CA SER A 253 12.09 -21.81 -14.25
C SER A 253 13.04 -22.83 -13.61
N LEU A 254 13.93 -22.39 -12.71
CA LEU A 254 14.95 -23.21 -12.06
C LEU A 254 14.65 -23.61 -10.60
N TYR A 255 13.42 -23.38 -10.10
CA TYR A 255 12.97 -23.86 -8.78
C TYR A 255 11.61 -24.55 -8.82
#